data_AF-A0A3D3XFT6-F1
#
_entry.id   AF-A0A3D3XFT6-F1
#
_cell.length_a   1.000
_cell.length_b   1.000
_cell.length_c   1.000
_cell.angle_alpha   90.00
_cell.angle_beta   90.00
_cell.angle_gamma   90.00
#
_symmetry.space_group_name_H-M   'P 1'
#
loop_
_entity.id
_entity.type
_entity.pdbx_description
1 polymer ?
#
loop_
_entity_poly.entity_id
_entity_poly.type
_entity_poly.pdbx_seq_one_letter_code
_entity_poly.pdbx_strand_id
1 'polypeptide(L)' 'EPTNHLDLSALLWFQEYLKTQSCAVLLISHDRQFMDSIVQKVFEFSNKRLLSWKGNFSEYEIQKK' A
#
# COMPACT_ATOMS: atom_id res chain seq x y z
N GLU A 1 6.40 9.67 -3.40
CA GLU A 1 5.96 8.45 -4.07
C GLU A 1 7.20 7.59 -4.37
N PRO A 2 7.34 6.40 -3.76
CA PRO A 2 8.58 5.61 -3.83
C PRO A 2 8.73 4.79 -5.11
N THR A 3 7.67 4.65 -5.92
CA THR A 3 7.64 3.87 -7.16
C THR A 3 8.13 4.66 -8.38
N ASN A 4 8.28 5.98 -8.26
CA ASN A 4 8.66 6.81 -9.40
C ASN A 4 10.18 6.73 -9.63
N HIS A 5 10.60 6.49 -10.87
CA HIS A 5 12.00 6.27 -11.29
C HIS A 5 12.66 4.95 -10.86
N LEU A 6 11.92 3.94 -10.42
CA LEU A 6 12.48 2.60 -10.16
C LEU A 6 12.25 1.66 -11.35
N ASP A 7 13.30 1.00 -11.81
CA ASP A 7 13.20 -0.14 -12.73
C ASP A 7 12.50 -1.33 -12.04
N LEU A 8 11.88 -2.22 -12.83
CA LEU A 8 11.08 -3.36 -12.33
C LEU A 8 11.84 -4.22 -11.30
N SER A 9 13.13 -4.44 -11.51
CA SER A 9 14.00 -5.19 -10.59
C SER A 9 14.14 -4.51 -9.23
N ALA A 10 14.29 -3.18 -9.20
CA ALA A 10 14.36 -2.41 -7.97
C ALA A 10 13.01 -2.42 -7.22
N LEU A 11 11.90 -2.38 -7.95
CA LEU A 11 10.55 -2.47 -7.37
C LEU A 11 10.30 -3.85 -6.72
N LEU A 12 10.70 -4.94 -7.38
CA LEU A 12 10.60 -6.30 -6.81
C LEU A 12 11.48 -6.47 -5.57
N TRP A 13 12.73 -5.99 -5.62
CA TRP A 13 13.60 -5.98 -4.43
C TRP A 13 12.97 -5.19 -3.29
N PHE A 14 12.41 -4.02 -3.59
CA PHE A 14 11.79 -3.16 -2.57
C PHE A 14 10.54 -3.80 -1.96
N GLN A 15 9.73 -4.50 -2.76
CA GLN A 15 8.60 -5.28 -2.25
C GLN A 15 9.04 -6.35 -1.26
N GLU A 16 10.04 -7.15 -1.60
CA GLU A 16 10.56 -8.20 -0.71
C GLU A 16 11.24 -7.61 0.53
N TYR A 17 11.96 -6.50 0.37
CA TYR A 17 12.52 -5.76 1.50
C TYR A 17 11.43 -5.33 2.49
N LEU A 18 10.32 -4.77 2.01
CA LEU A 18 9.22 -4.32 2.86
C LEU A 18 8.49 -5.48 3.54
N LYS A 19 8.30 -6.62 2.86
CA LYS A 19 7.64 -7.81 3.45
C LYS A 19 8.45 -8.44 4.58
N THR A 20 9.77 -8.31 4.54
CA THR A 20 10.69 -8.91 5.53
C THR A 20 10.92 -8.01 6.74
N GLN A 21 10.48 -6.74 6.71
CA GLN A 21 10.60 -5.86 7.86
C GLN A 21 9.57 -6.21 8.95
N SER A 22 10.04 -6.35 10.19
CA SER A 22 9.19 -6.53 11.36
C SER A 22 8.68 -5.19 11.95
N CYS A 23 8.70 -4.11 11.16
CA CYS A 23 8.30 -2.78 11.60
C CYS A 23 7.03 -2.30 10.88
N ALA A 24 6.32 -1.35 11.50
CA ALA A 24 5.20 -0.70 10.84
C ALA A 24 5.72 0.29 9.79
N VAL A 25 5.29 0.12 8.54
CA VAL A 25 5.63 1.01 7.43
C VAL A 25 4.39 1.80 7.01
N LEU A 26 4.52 3.11 6.93
CA LEU A 26 3.53 3.99 6.32
C LEU A 26 3.94 4.27 4.88
N LEU A 27 3.10 3.90 3.92
CA LEU A 27 3.36 4.02 2.50
C LEU A 27 2.29 4.89 1.82
N ILE A 28 2.73 5.75 0.89
CA ILE A 28 1.87 6.55 0.02
C ILE A 28 2.31 6.29 -1.42
N SER A 29 1.42 5.73 -2.25
CA SER A 29 1.68 5.41 -3.65
C SER A 29 0.40 5.57 -4.50
N HIS A 30 0.55 5.90 -5.78
CA HIS A 30 -0.56 5.81 -6.74
C HIS A 30 -0.61 4.45 -7.48
N ASP A 31 0.41 3.61 -7.32
CA ASP A 31 0.46 2.27 -7.92
C ASP A 31 -0.38 1.28 -7.12
N ARG A 32 -1.51 0.87 -7.70
CA ARG A 32 -2.46 -0.06 -7.09
C ARG A 32 -1.90 -1.46 -6.94
N GLN A 33 -1.17 -1.98 -7.94
CA GLN A 33 -0.63 -3.35 -7.89
C GLN A 33 0.45 -3.47 -6.82
N PHE A 34 1.27 -2.43 -6.69
CA PHE A 34 2.26 -2.33 -5.62
C PHE A 34 1.59 -2.27 -4.24
N MET A 35 0.58 -1.40 -4.07
CA MET A 35 -0.15 -1.32 -2.80
C MET A 35 -0.85 -2.64 -2.47
N ASP A 36 -1.45 -3.32 -3.45
CA ASP A 36 -2.13 -4.60 -3.23
C ASP A 36 -1.19 -5.70 -2.73
N SER A 37 0.07 -5.67 -3.17
CA SER A 37 1.09 -6.66 -2.84
C SER A 37 1.75 -6.46 -1.46
N ILE A 38 1.61 -5.26 -0.87
CA ILE A 38 2.37 -4.85 0.32
C ILE A 38 1.48 -4.39 1.48
N VAL A 39 0.40 -3.67 1.18
CA VAL A 39 -0.44 -3.04 2.19
C VAL A 39 -1.35 -4.08 2.83
N GLN A 40 -1.39 -4.07 4.17
CA GLN A 40 -2.26 -4.95 4.97
C GLN A 40 -3.43 -4.19 5.62
N LYS A 41 -3.40 -2.85 5.55
CA LYS A 41 -4.41 -1.95 6.11
C LYS A 41 -4.40 -0.63 5.36
N VAL A 42 -5.56 -0.20 4.89
CA VAL A 42 -5.74 1.07 4.16
C VAL A 42 -6.36 2.11 5.09
N PHE A 43 -5.81 3.32 5.08
CA PHE A 43 -6.41 4.47 5.74
C PHE A 43 -6.98 5.43 4.69
N GLU A 44 -8.28 5.68 4.78
CA GLU A 44 -8.97 6.64 3.93
C GLU A 44 -9.21 7.91 4.74
N PHE A 45 -8.76 9.04 4.19
CA PHE A 45 -9.11 10.35 4.73
C PHE A 45 -10.22 10.97 3.88
N SER A 46 -11.42 11.10 4.44
CA SER A 46 -12.59 11.66 3.76
C SER A 46 -13.49 12.39 4.77
N ASN A 47 -14.11 13.49 4.36
CA ASN A 47 -15.04 14.28 5.19
C ASN A 47 -14.48 14.63 6.59
N LYS A 48 -13.18 14.99 6.66
CA LYS A 48 -12.45 15.27 7.92
C LYS A 48 -12.42 14.09 8.90
N ARG A 49 -12.66 12.87 8.43
CA ARG A 49 -12.57 11.62 9.20
C ARG A 49 -11.50 10.73 8.60
N LEU A 50 -10.82 10.00 9.48
CA LEU A 50 -9.88 8.96 9.11
C LEU A 50 -10.56 7.60 9.33
N LEU A 51 -10.88 6.92 8.23
CA LEU A 51 -11.46 5.59 8.24
C LEU A 51 -10.33 4.57 8.01
N SER A 52 -10.44 3.41 8.64
CA SER A 52 -9.44 2.36 8.52
C SER A 52 -10.07 1.07 8.04
N TRP A 53 -9.49 0.49 7.01
CA TRP A 53 -9.96 -0.70 6.32
C TRP A 53 -8.90 -1.79 6.46
N LYS A 54 -9.29 -2.95 6.99
CA LYS A 54 -8.37 -4.10 7.08
C LYS A 54 -8.32 -4.78 5.72
N GLY A 55 -7.11 -5.14 5.28
CA GLY A 55 -6.91 -5.78 3.99
C GLY A 55 -6.02 -4.98 3.06
N ASN A 56 -5.81 -5.56 1.88
CA ASN A 56 -5.07 -4.92 0.80
C ASN A 56 -5.92 -3.86 0.07
N PHE A 57 -5.36 -3.26 -0.98
CA PHE A 57 -6.03 -2.18 -1.70
C PHE A 57 -7.30 -2.66 -2.42
N SER A 58 -7.27 -3.83 -3.05
CA SER A 58 -8.42 -4.40 -3.76
C SER A 58 -9.56 -4.75 -2.81
N GLU A 59 -9.24 -5.32 -1.65
CA GLU A 59 -10.21 -5.59 -0.59
C GLU A 59 -10.85 -4.31 -0.06
N TYR A 60 -10.08 -3.23 0.07
CA TYR A 60 -10.61 -1.90 0.39
C TYR A 60 -11.57 -1.39 -0.69
N GLU A 61 -11.23 -1.50 -1.98
CA GLU A 61 -12.13 -1.07 -3.07
C GLU A 61 -13.46 -1.84 -3.08
N ILE A 62 -13.47 -3.10 -2.63
CA ILE A 62 -14.70 -3.89 -2.47
C ILE A 62 -15.48 -3.44 -1.23
N GLN A 63 -14.82 -3.28 -0.08
CA GLN A 63 -15.46 -2.91 1.20
C GLN A 63 -16.08 -1.51 1.19
N LYS A 64 -15.51 -0.60 0.39
CA LYS A 64 -15.98 0.78 0.27
C LYS A 64 -17.24 0.92 -0.61
N LYS A 65 -17.52 -0.02 -1.51
CA LYS A 65 -18.71 0.00 -2.37
C LYS A 65 -19.98 -0.28 -1.57
#